data_AF-A0A9P7BXY3-F1
#
_entry.id   AF-A0A9P7BXY3-F1
#
_cell.length_a   1.000
_cell.length_b   1.000
_cell.length_c   1.000
_cell.angle_alpha   90.00
_cell.angle_beta   90.00
_cell.angle_gamma   90.00
#
_symmetry.space_group_name_H-M   'P 1'
#
loop_
_entity.id
_entity.type
_entity.pdbx_description
1 polymer ?
#
loop_
_entity_poly.entity_id
_entity_poly.type
_entity_poly.pdbx_seq_one_letter_code
_entity_poly.pdbx_strand_id
1 'polypeptide(L)'
;MPNRIRKKGGKQRLVSDITRRLIKREVLNGSLRTAKEVHLKLEELGYSMSYQSAINVLHSVEIFAEIKKKKPLLTAQHKKARLA
;
A
#
# COMPACT_ATOMS: atom_id res chain seq x y z
N MET A 1 -36.52 4.08 -27.82
CA MET A 1 -35.05 4.29 -27.73
C MET A 1 -34.51 3.37 -26.65
N PRO A 2 -33.57 2.44 -26.94
CA PRO A 2 -33.07 1.56 -25.89
C PRO A 2 -32.24 2.37 -24.89
N ASN A 3 -32.57 2.19 -23.62
CA ASN A 3 -32.03 2.93 -22.48
C ASN A 3 -30.56 2.53 -22.25
N ARG A 4 -29.61 3.18 -22.95
CA ARG A 4 -28.17 2.90 -22.77
C ARG A 4 -27.69 3.55 -21.48
N ILE A 5 -27.56 2.74 -20.44
CA ILE A 5 -26.89 3.14 -19.19
C ILE A 5 -25.45 3.55 -19.54
N ARG A 6 -25.16 4.85 -19.49
CA ARG A 6 -23.79 5.37 -19.69
C ARG A 6 -22.91 4.82 -18.58
N LYS A 7 -21.90 4.00 -18.93
CA LYS A 7 -20.87 3.62 -17.94
C LYS A 7 -20.20 4.90 -17.44
N LYS A 8 -20.13 5.07 -16.12
CA LYS A 8 -19.46 6.20 -15.46
C LYS A 8 -18.01 6.23 -15.97
N GLY A 9 -17.64 7.25 -16.72
CA GLY A 9 -16.27 7.41 -17.21
C GLY A 9 -15.31 7.55 -16.04
N GLY A 10 -14.21 6.79 -16.04
CA GLY A 10 -13.17 6.85 -15.02
C GLY A 10 -12.48 5.50 -14.76
N LYS A 11 -11.30 5.56 -14.14
CA LYS A 11 -10.56 4.35 -13.72
C LYS A 11 -11.36 3.65 -12.60
N GLN A 12 -11.79 2.42 -12.85
CA GLN A 12 -12.44 1.61 -11.83
C GLN A 12 -11.46 1.32 -10.70
N ARG A 13 -11.94 1.52 -9.46
CA ARG A 13 -11.15 1.21 -8.27
C ARG A 13 -11.19 -0.30 -8.04
N LEU A 14 -10.02 -0.92 -7.88
CA LEU A 14 -9.87 -2.36 -7.65
C LEU A 14 -10.54 -2.83 -6.35
N VAL A 15 -10.56 -1.97 -5.34
CA VAL A 15 -11.07 -2.27 -3.99
C VAL A 15 -12.27 -1.36 -3.70
N SER A 16 -13.25 -1.86 -2.93
CA SER A 16 -14.39 -1.07 -2.49
C SER A 16 -13.98 0.03 -1.49
N ASP A 17 -14.79 1.08 -1.34
CA ASP A 17 -14.54 2.11 -0.32
C ASP A 17 -14.61 1.57 1.11
N ILE A 18 -15.47 0.57 1.34
CA ILE A 18 -15.65 -0.07 2.65
C ILE A 18 -14.38 -0.82 3.03
N THR A 19 -13.86 -1.65 2.12
CA THR A 19 -12.63 -2.42 2.35
C THR A 19 -11.43 -1.52 2.56
N ARG A 20 -11.30 -0.41 1.81
CA ARG A 20 -10.25 0.59 2.06
C ARG A 20 -10.30 1.15 3.49
N ARG A 21 -11.50 1.52 3.97
CA ARG A 21 -11.68 2.04 5.33
C ARG A 21 -11.34 0.98 6.39
N LEU A 22 -11.69 -0.28 6.15
CA LEU A 22 -11.32 -1.40 7.02
C LEU A 22 -9.79 -1.54 7.12
N ILE A 23 -9.10 -1.62 5.98
CA ILE A 23 -7.63 -1.72 5.94
C ILE A 23 -6.98 -0.53 6.63
N LYS A 24 -7.46 0.71 6.39
CA LYS A 24 -6.94 1.91 7.07
C LYS A 24 -7.04 1.76 8.60
N ARG A 25 -8.17 1.26 9.12
CA ARG A 25 -8.35 1.02 10.56
C ARG A 25 -7.43 -0.08 11.09
N GLU A 26 -7.34 -1.22 10.42
CA GLU A 26 -6.50 -2.33 10.86
C GLU A 26 -5.00 -1.96 10.88
N VAL A 27 -4.56 -1.16 9.91
CA VAL A 27 -3.18 -0.65 9.89
C VAL A 27 -2.95 0.37 11.02
N LEU A 28 -3.86 1.31 11.22
CA LEU A 28 -3.75 2.31 12.30
C LEU A 28 -3.81 1.68 13.71
N ASN A 29 -4.60 0.62 13.87
CA ASN A 29 -4.67 -0.16 15.10
C ASN A 29 -3.42 -1.05 15.29
N GLY A 30 -2.56 -1.16 14.28
CA GLY A 30 -1.34 -1.97 14.32
C GLY A 30 -1.56 -3.47 14.18
N SER A 31 -2.78 -3.90 13.79
CA SER A 31 -3.11 -5.29 13.47
C SER A 31 -2.48 -5.73 12.15
N LEU A 32 -2.37 -4.81 11.18
CA LEU A 32 -1.62 -4.99 9.94
C LEU A 32 -0.41 -4.06 9.95
N ARG A 33 0.78 -4.61 10.17
CA ARG A 33 2.03 -3.85 10.29
C ARG A 33 2.78 -3.73 8.98
N THR A 34 2.62 -4.71 8.10
CA THR A 34 3.37 -4.78 6.84
C THR A 34 2.46 -4.75 5.62
N ALA A 35 2.96 -4.22 4.50
CA ALA A 35 2.24 -4.27 3.23
C ALA A 35 1.96 -5.71 2.78
N LYS A 36 2.78 -6.68 3.22
CA LYS A 36 2.57 -8.10 2.95
C LYS A 36 1.35 -8.65 3.69
N GLU A 37 1.19 -8.30 4.97
CA GLU A 37 -0.01 -8.64 5.73
C GLU A 37 -1.27 -8.02 5.12
N VAL A 38 -1.17 -6.77 4.66
CA VAL A 38 -2.28 -6.10 3.94
C VAL A 38 -2.63 -6.83 2.65
N HIS A 39 -1.63 -7.27 1.89
CA HIS A 39 -1.84 -8.05 0.67
C HIS A 39 -2.53 -9.39 0.96
N LEU A 40 -2.06 -10.15 1.95
CA LEU A 40 -2.70 -11.39 2.40
C LEU A 40 -4.14 -11.14 2.85
N LYS A 41 -4.38 -10.07 3.62
CA LYS A 41 -5.72 -9.71 4.07
C LYS A 41 -6.66 -9.40 2.91
N LEU A 42 -6.16 -8.73 1.88
CA LEU A 42 -6.94 -8.45 0.66
C LEU A 42 -7.24 -9.75 -0.11
N GLU A 43 -6.31 -10.69 -0.18
CA GLU A 43 -6.55 -12.02 -0.77
C GLU A 43 -7.59 -12.82 0.03
N GLU A 44 -7.51 -12.82 1.37
CA GLU A 44 -8.50 -13.43 2.26
C GLU A 44 -9.91 -12.87 2.04
N LEU A 45 -10.01 -11.56 1.77
CA LEU A 45 -11.27 -10.89 1.46
C LEU A 45 -11.75 -11.13 0.01
N GLY A 46 -11.06 -11.97 -0.76
CA GLY A 46 -11.42 -12.37 -2.12
C GLY A 46 -10.88 -11.43 -3.22
N TYR A 47 -9.99 -10.49 -2.90
CA TYR A 47 -9.36 -9.65 -3.90
C TYR A 47 -8.10 -10.32 -4.45
N SER A 48 -8.23 -10.96 -5.61
CA SER A 48 -7.05 -11.43 -6.37
C SER A 48 -6.31 -10.24 -6.97
N MET A 49 -5.15 -9.90 -6.41
CA MET A 49 -4.34 -8.78 -6.87
C MET A 49 -2.86 -8.95 -6.60
N SER A 50 -2.03 -8.19 -7.34
CA SER A 50 -0.59 -8.18 -7.12
C SER A 50 -0.22 -7.43 -5.83
N TYR A 51 0.94 -7.77 -5.27
CA TYR A 51 1.52 -7.05 -4.13
C TYR A 51 1.65 -5.54 -4.38
N GLN A 52 2.05 -5.13 -5.58
CA GLN A 52 2.12 -3.72 -5.95
C GLN A 52 0.75 -3.04 -5.94
N SER A 53 -0.31 -3.77 -6.28
CA SER A 53 -1.68 -3.26 -6.19
C SER A 53 -2.10 -3.06 -4.73
N ALA A 54 -1.71 -3.95 -3.82
CA ALA A 54 -1.93 -3.76 -2.39
C ALA A 54 -1.17 -2.53 -1.84
N ILE A 55 0.06 -2.27 -2.31
CA ILE A 55 0.78 -1.02 -2.00
C ILE A 55 0.00 0.20 -2.51
N ASN A 56 -0.53 0.14 -3.73
CA ASN A 56 -1.34 1.23 -4.27
C ASN A 56 -2.64 1.46 -3.47
N VAL A 57 -3.21 0.40 -2.88
CA VAL A 57 -4.34 0.50 -1.95
C VAL A 57 -3.92 1.24 -0.68
N LEU A 58 -2.74 0.96 -0.13
CA LEU A 58 -2.20 1.71 1.02
C LEU A 58 -1.99 3.20 0.69
N HIS A 59 -1.40 3.51 -0.46
CA HIS A 59 -1.26 4.90 -0.91
C HIS A 59 -2.61 5.60 -1.08
N SER A 60 -3.64 4.89 -1.54
CA SER A 60 -4.99 5.44 -1.68
C SER A 60 -5.67 5.79 -0.35
N VAL A 61 -5.17 5.24 0.77
CA VAL A 61 -5.62 5.57 2.13
C VAL A 61 -4.61 6.44 2.89
N GLU A 62 -3.65 7.02 2.17
CA GLU A 62 -2.59 7.93 2.66
C GLU A 62 -1.60 7.25 3.61
N ILE A 63 -1.45 5.92 3.50
CA ILE A 63 -0.45 5.17 4.25
C ILE A 63 0.69 4.81 3.31
N PHE A 64 1.86 5.36 3.59
CA PHE A 64 3.06 5.11 2.79
C PHE A 64 3.87 3.97 3.41
N ALA A 65 3.83 2.81 2.76
CA ALA A 65 4.63 1.66 3.16
C ALA A 65 6.08 1.87 2.70
N GLU A 66 6.87 2.57 3.50
CA GLU A 66 8.29 2.78 3.21
C GLU A 66 9.16 1.74 3.92
N ILE A 67 10.19 1.28 3.22
CA ILE A 67 11.27 0.52 3.85
C ILE A 67 11.98 1.48 4.80
N LYS A 68 11.98 1.15 6.10
CA LYS A 68 12.71 1.91 7.11
C LYS A 68 14.19 2.00 6.73
N LYS A 69 14.59 3.15 6.18
CA LYS A 69 15.99 3.43 5.87
C LYS A 69 16.72 3.58 7.21
N LYS A 70 17.62 2.64 7.51
CA LYS A 70 18.52 2.79 8.65
C LYS A 70 19.36 4.04 8.41
N LYS A 71 19.55 4.86 9.44
CA LYS A 71 20.63 5.86 9.42
C LYS A 71 21.93 5.07 9.18
N PRO A 72 22.76 5.45 8.19
CA PRO A 72 24.03 4.77 7.99
C PRO A 72 24.84 4.87 9.27
N LEU A 73 25.34 3.73 9.75
CA LEU A 73 26.17 3.65 10.96
C LEU A 73 27.47 4.46 10.81
N LEU A 74 27.92 4.63 9.56
CA LEU A 74 29.15 5.34 9.23
C LEU A 74 28.84 6.76 8.77
N THR A 75 29.42 7.72 9.49
CA THR A 75 29.48 9.13 9.08
C THR A 75 30.33 9.27 7.82
N ALA A 76 30.22 10.41 7.12
CA ALA A 76 30.99 10.68 5.91
C ALA A 76 32.51 10.57 6.16
N GLN A 77 32.97 10.92 7.37
CA GLN A 77 34.36 10.80 7.78
C GLN A 77 34.84 9.35 7.83
N HIS A 78 34.07 8.45 8.46
CA HIS A 78 34.39 7.01 8.47
C HIS A 78 34.42 6.41 7.06
N LYS A 79 33.55 6.89 6.15
CA LYS A 79 33.54 6.45 4.75
C LYS A 79 34.79 6.93 3.98
N LYS A 80 35.23 8.17 4.21
CA LYS A 80 36.47 8.72 3.61
C LYS A 80 37.71 7.97 4.10
N ALA A 81 37.80 7.71 5.40
CA ALA A 81 38.93 6.98 6.00
C ALA A 81 39.07 5.54 5.47
N ARG A 82 37.99 4.94 4.99
CA ARG A 82 38.00 3.57 4.43
C ARG A 82 38.40 3.50 2.96
N LEU A 83 38.40 4.64 2.26
CA LEU A 83 38.77 4.75 0.84
C LEU A 83 40.23 5.20 0.64
N ALA A 84 40.93 5.54 1.72
CA ALA A 84 42.37 5.81 1.75
C ALA A 84 43.12 4.52 2.05
#